data_AF-A0A0K1J032-F1
#
_entry.id   AF-A0A0K1J032-F1
#
_cell.length_a   1.000
_cell.length_b   1.000
_cell.length_c   1.000
_cell.angle_alpha   90.00
_cell.angle_beta   90.00
_cell.angle_gamma   90.00
#
_symmetry.space_group_name_H-M   'P 1'
#
loop_
_entity.id
_entity.type
_entity.pdbx_description
1 polymer ?
#
loop_
_entity_poly.entity_id
_entity_poly.type
_entity_poly.pdbx_seq_one_letter_code
_entity_poly.pdbx_strand_id
1 'polypeptide(L)' 'MPYDERDESSGQFTPEFTDGDFLAALSDRDGATTTEVADAVGCKYRTAHARLTKLEGRGEVNSRKVGNSFLWTVSE' A
#
# COMPACT_ATOMS: atom_id res chain seq x y z
N MET A 1 -6.73 -30.09 21.42
CA MET A 1 -5.95 -28.83 21.47
C MET A 1 -5.81 -28.33 20.04
N PRO A 2 -6.12 -27.05 19.73
CA PRO A 2 -6.14 -26.55 18.37
C PRO A 2 -4.72 -26.12 17.98
N TYR A 3 -4.14 -26.76 16.97
CA TYR A 3 -2.96 -26.22 16.28
C TYR A 3 -3.48 -25.61 14.99
N ASP A 4 -3.47 -24.28 14.94
CA ASP A 4 -3.82 -23.46 13.77
C ASP A 4 -2.85 -23.85 12.64
N GLU A 5 -3.35 -24.69 11.74
CA GLU A 5 -2.69 -25.11 10.51
C GLU A 5 -2.60 -23.88 9.60
N ARG A 6 -1.41 -23.30 9.49
CA ARG A 6 -1.15 -22.14 8.61
C ARG A 6 -0.38 -22.63 7.39
N ASP A 7 -1.08 -22.59 6.26
CA ASP A 7 -0.73 -23.02 4.91
C ASP A 7 0.70 -22.78 4.41
N GLU A 8 1.16 -23.81 3.69
CA GLU A 8 2.50 -24.09 3.17
C GLU A 8 2.74 -23.54 1.74
N SER A 9 2.23 -22.37 1.37
CA SER A 9 2.31 -21.94 -0.04
C SER A 9 2.33 -20.43 -0.24
N SER A 10 3.49 -19.78 -0.07
CA SER A 10 3.87 -18.55 -0.81
C SER A 10 5.31 -18.18 -0.52
N GLY A 11 6.17 -18.25 -1.53
CA GLY A 11 7.52 -17.70 -1.48
C GLY A 11 7.50 -16.21 -1.15
N GLN A 12 7.87 -15.90 0.09
CA GLN A 12 8.27 -14.59 0.62
C GLN A 12 7.32 -13.42 0.34
N PHE A 13 6.21 -13.38 1.09
CA PHE A 13 5.70 -12.12 1.59
C PHE A 13 6.43 -11.81 2.90
N THR A 14 7.59 -11.14 2.81
CA THR A 14 8.24 -10.57 3.99
C THR A 14 7.27 -9.55 4.60
N PRO A 15 6.89 -9.68 5.89
CA PRO A 15 5.97 -8.77 6.57
C PRO A 15 6.65 -7.45 6.96
N GLU A 16 7.45 -6.85 6.07
CA GLU A 16 8.15 -5.58 6.38
C GLU A 16 7.29 -4.36 6.05
N PHE A 17 6.29 -4.50 5.17
CA PHE A 17 5.42 -3.38 4.77
C PHE A 17 3.96 -3.82 4.86
N THR A 18 3.23 -3.25 5.81
CA THR A 18 1.79 -3.51 5.99
C THR A 18 0.97 -2.44 5.28
N ASP A 19 -0.28 -2.78 4.97
CA ASP A 19 -1.26 -1.87 4.37
C ASP A 19 -1.38 -0.54 5.17
N GLY A 20 -1.22 -0.62 6.50
CA GLY A 20 -1.18 0.54 7.40
C GLY A 20 0.02 1.47 7.20
N ASP A 21 1.16 0.97 6.74
CA ASP A 21 2.35 1.78 6.45
C ASP A 21 2.11 2.69 5.23
N PHE A 22 1.42 2.15 4.21
CA PHE A 22 0.96 2.92 3.06
C PHE A 22 -0.06 3.99 3.47
N LEU A 23 -1.05 3.63 4.30
CA LEU A 23 -2.05 4.58 4.81
C LEU A 23 -1.44 5.67 5.69
N ALA A 24 -0.44 5.32 6.52
CA ALA A 24 0.29 6.29 7.34
C ALA A 24 1.09 7.25 6.46
N ALA A 25 1.82 6.75 5.46
CA ALA A 25 2.57 7.59 4.52
C ALA A 25 1.66 8.55 3.74
N LEU A 26 0.44 8.12 3.41
CA LEU A 26 -0.56 8.97 2.76
C LEU A 26 -1.17 9.99 3.73
N SER A 27 -1.51 9.59 4.96
CA SER A 27 -2.10 10.47 5.97
C SER A 27 -1.12 11.56 6.43
N ASP A 28 0.17 11.22 6.57
CA ASP A 28 1.23 12.16 6.96
C ASP A 28 1.44 13.27 5.92
N ARG A 29 1.14 12.97 4.65
CA ARG A 29 1.36 13.87 3.51
C ARG A 29 0.09 14.50 2.92
N ASP A 30 -1.08 14.23 3.50
CA ASP A 30 -2.39 14.64 2.93
C ASP A 30 -2.58 14.14 1.48
N GLY A 31 -2.10 12.92 1.23
CA GLY A 31 -2.03 12.30 -0.08
C GLY A 31 -0.65 12.39 -0.73
N ALA A 32 -0.26 11.32 -1.40
CA ALA A 32 1.06 11.20 -2.00
C ALA A 32 1.02 10.41 -3.30
N THR A 33 2.02 10.63 -4.15
CA THR A 33 2.15 9.84 -5.37
C THR A 33 2.71 8.44 -5.09
N THR A 34 2.48 7.48 -5.98
CA THR A 34 3.05 6.12 -5.85
C THR A 34 4.55 6.13 -5.57
N THR A 35 5.29 7.08 -6.16
CA THR A 35 6.74 7.23 -5.97
C THR A 35 7.08 7.75 -4.58
N GLU A 36 6.34 8.74 -4.08
CA GLU A 36 6.55 9.26 -2.72
C GLU A 36 6.19 8.24 -1.65
N VAL A 37 5.11 7.48 -1.85
CA VAL A 37 4.76 6.37 -0.95
C VAL A 37 5.85 5.30 -1.01
N ALA A 38 6.35 4.98 -2.21
CA ALA A 38 7.45 4.03 -2.35
C ALA A 38 8.71 4.50 -1.61
N ASP A 39 9.05 5.78 -1.70
CA ASP A 39 10.21 6.37 -1.02
C ASP A 39 10.02 6.42 0.51
N ALA A 40 8.84 6.85 0.97
CA ALA A 40 8.50 6.95 2.39
C ALA A 40 8.48 5.58 3.09
N VAL A 41 7.91 4.58 2.43
CA VAL A 41 7.87 3.18 2.90
C VAL A 41 9.22 2.49 2.68
N GLY A 42 10.07 3.00 1.79
CA GLY A 42 11.32 2.35 1.38
C GLY A 42 11.12 1.14 0.46
N CYS A 43 9.99 1.06 -0.24
CA CYS A 43 9.68 -0.02 -1.17
C CYS A 43 9.87 0.38 -2.64
N LYS A 44 9.78 -0.60 -3.55
CA LYS A 44 9.85 -0.31 -5.01
C LYS A 44 8.52 0.25 -5.51
N TYR A 45 8.58 1.15 -6.50
CA TYR A 45 7.40 1.72 -7.18
C TYR A 45 6.36 0.65 -7.58
N ARG A 46 6.78 -0.47 -8.18
CA ARG A 46 5.86 -1.55 -8.57
C ARG A 46 5.12 -2.17 -7.37
N THR A 47 5.80 -2.31 -6.24
CA THR A 47 5.20 -2.84 -5.00
C THR A 47 4.20 -1.85 -4.44
N ALA A 48 4.58 -0.56 -4.36
CA ALA A 48 3.68 0.50 -3.93
C ALA A 48 2.44 0.58 -4.82
N HIS A 49 2.62 0.58 -6.15
CA HIS A 49 1.53 0.62 -7.10
C HIS A 49 0.58 -0.56 -6.93
N ALA A 50 1.11 -1.79 -6.84
CA ALA A 50 0.29 -2.98 -6.65
C ALA A 50 -0.46 -2.98 -5.32
N ARG A 51 0.13 -2.43 -4.25
CA ARG A 51 -0.53 -2.30 -2.95
C ARG A 51 -1.60 -1.23 -2.94
N LEU A 52 -1.31 -0.05 -3.48
CA LEU A 52 -2.27 1.06 -3.58
C LEU A 52 -3.49 0.68 -4.43
N THR A 53 -3.30 0.00 -5.57
CA THR A 53 -4.42 -0.53 -6.36
C THR A 53 -5.26 -1.54 -5.58
N LYS A 54 -4.64 -2.37 -4.72
CA LYS A 54 -5.40 -3.30 -3.85
C LYS A 54 -6.20 -2.56 -2.79
N LEU A 55 -5.63 -1.52 -2.19
CA LEU A 55 -6.31 -0.69 -1.18
C LEU A 55 -7.47 0.09 -1.80
N GLU A 56 -7.30 0.60 -3.02
CA GLU A 56 -8.37 1.25 -3.77
C GLU A 56 -9.52 0.28 -4.06
N GLY A 57 -9.21 -0.96 -4.45
CA GLY A 57 -10.22 -2.01 -4.62
C GLY A 57 -10.99 -2.36 -3.34
N ARG A 58 -10.43 -2.05 -2.16
CA ARG A 58 -11.08 -2.20 -0.85
C ARG A 58 -11.82 -0.94 -0.39
N GLY A 59 -11.63 0.18 -1.09
CA GLY A 59 -12.18 1.49 -0.71
C GLY A 59 -11.38 2.22 0.35
N GLU A 60 -10.21 1.73 0.76
CA GLU A 60 -9.38 2.32 1.82
C GLU A 60 -8.60 3.56 1.32
N VAL A 61 -8.31 3.63 0.03
CA VAL A 61 -7.67 4.78 -0.61
C VAL A 61 -8.38 5.13 -1.91
N ASN A 62 -8.17 6.37 -2.38
CA ASN A 62 -8.64 6.85 -3.66
C ASN A 62 -7.45 7.19 -4.55
N SER A 63 -7.51 6.84 -5.85
CA SER A 63 -6.54 7.33 -6.83
C SER A 63 -7.12 8.48 -7.65
N ARG A 64 -6.33 9.54 -7.81
CA ARG A 64 -6.65 10.68 -8.66
C ARG A 64 -5.46 10.98 -9.56
N LYS A 65 -5.70 11.05 -10.86
CA LYS A 65 -4.66 11.50 -11.79
C LYS A 65 -4.40 13.01 -11.60
N VAL A 66 -3.20 13.36 -11.19
CA VAL A 66 -2.74 14.75 -11.01
C VAL A 66 -1.51 14.97 -11.90
N GLY A 67 -1.70 15.71 -12.98
CA GLY A 67 -0.66 15.91 -14.00
C GLY A 67 -0.25 14.58 -14.66
N ASN A 68 1.02 14.20 -14.48
CA ASN A 68 1.61 12.97 -15.04
C ASN A 68 1.73 11.83 -14.02
N SER A 69 1.19 12.01 -12.81
CA SER A 69 1.26 11.03 -11.72
C SER A 69 -0.13 10.72 -11.17
N PHE A 70 -0.24 9.59 -10.47
CA PHE A 70 -1.41 9.26 -9.67
C PHE A 70 -1.14 9.74 -8.25
N LEU A 71 -1.98 10.66 -7.77
CA LEU A 71 -2.08 11.04 -6.37
C LEU A 71 -3.00 10.05 -5.68
N TRP A 72 -2.54 9.47 -4.60
CA TRP A 72 -3.33 8.60 -3.75
C TRP A 72 -3.69 9.36 -2.49
N THR A 73 -4.90 9.18 -1.98
CA THR A 73 -5.38 9.78 -0.74
C THR A 73 -6.08 8.71 0.08
N VAL A 74 -5.98 8.77 1.41
CA VAL A 74 -6.78 7.89 2.27
C VAL A 74 -8.26 8.26 2.10
N SER A 75 -9.12 7.25 1.97
CA SER A 75 -10.57 7.47 2.03
C SER A 75 -10.95 7.64 3.51
N GLU A 76 -11.62 8.74 3.85
CA GLU A 76 -12.28 8.90 5.16
C GLU A 76 -13.42 7.91 5.36
#